data_AF-A0A183A0U7-F1
#
_entry.id   AF-A0A183A0U7-F1
#
_cell.length_a   1.000
_cell.length_b   1.000
_cell.length_c   1.000
_cell.angle_alpha   90.00
_cell.angle_beta   90.00
_cell.angle_gamma   90.00
#
_symmetry.space_group_name_H-M   'P 1'
#
loop_
_entity.id
_entity.type
_entity.pdbx_description
1 polymer ?
#
loop_
_entity_poly.entity_id
_entity_poly.type
_entity_poly.pdbx_seq_one_letter_code
_entity_poly.pdbx_strand_id
1 'polypeptide(L)'
;MAAGLITVAHDSGGPQLDIIGPARSVCDDQQPGESPGVGFLARTAEEYAGIFEHVLLRMSPTQLDEIRTNARKWVQGKFSESRFEQDWLTNIRDFLL
;
A
#
# COMPACT_ATOMS: atom_id res chain seq x y z
N MET A 1 6.28 -2.08 2.10
CA MET A 1 5.28 -3.13 2.37
C MET A 1 5.88 -4.27 3.20
N ALA A 2 6.31 -5.44 2.70
CA ALA A 2 6.93 -6.46 3.58
C ALA A 2 8.40 -6.13 3.92
N ALA A 3 9.22 -5.93 2.89
CA ALA A 3 10.67 -5.67 3.00
C ALA A 3 11.02 -4.23 3.44
N GLY A 4 10.04 -3.42 3.86
CA GLY A 4 10.27 -2.04 4.25
C GLY A 4 10.55 -1.05 3.11
N LEU A 5 10.36 -1.43 1.85
CA LEU A 5 10.41 -0.51 0.70
C LEU A 5 9.10 0.26 0.51
N ILE A 6 9.19 1.43 -0.13
CA ILE A 6 8.03 2.17 -0.65
C ILE A 6 7.71 1.58 -2.03
N THR A 7 6.49 1.07 -2.19
CA THR A 7 6.08 0.41 -3.42
C THR A 7 5.27 1.36 -4.28
N VAL A 8 5.62 1.40 -5.56
CA VAL A 8 4.82 2.01 -6.62
C VAL A 8 4.34 0.87 -7.51
N ALA A 9 3.03 0.73 -7.67
CA ALA A 9 2.44 -0.37 -8.42
C ALA A 9 1.47 0.14 -9.49
N HIS A 10 1.15 -0.70 -10.46
CA HIS A 10 0.17 -0.33 -11.47
C HIS A 10 -1.22 -0.26 -10.85
N ASP A 11 -1.93 0.87 -11.02
CA ASP A 11 -3.36 1.02 -10.70
C ASP A 11 -4.21 0.07 -11.56
N SER A 12 -4.36 -1.13 -11.04
CA SER A 12 -4.94 -2.31 -11.65
C SER A 12 -5.47 -3.20 -10.53
N GLY A 13 -6.40 -4.10 -10.87
CA GLY A 13 -7.12 -5.01 -9.95
C GLY A 13 -6.49 -5.21 -8.58
N GLY A 14 -5.58 -6.19 -8.43
CA GLY A 14 -4.94 -6.52 -7.14
C GLY A 14 -4.32 -5.30 -6.43
N PRO A 15 -3.29 -4.66 -7.00
CA PRO A 15 -2.69 -3.45 -6.42
C PRO A 15 -3.69 -2.43 -5.87
N GLN A 16 -4.74 -2.12 -6.64
CA GLN A 16 -5.77 -1.16 -6.26
C GLN A 16 -6.72 -1.69 -5.18
N LEU A 17 -7.13 -2.95 -5.25
CA LEU A 17 -8.21 -3.50 -4.42
C LEU A 17 -7.73 -4.05 -3.08
N ASP A 18 -6.61 -4.76 -3.05
CA ASP A 18 -6.21 -5.57 -1.88
C ASP A 18 -4.82 -5.24 -1.35
N ILE A 19 -3.85 -4.90 -2.21
CA ILE A 19 -2.44 -4.73 -1.82
C ILE A 19 -2.12 -3.31 -1.38
N ILE A 20 -2.41 -2.29 -2.19
CA ILE A 20 -2.14 -0.88 -1.85
C ILE A 20 -3.41 -0.19 -1.35
N GLY A 21 -4.58 -0.63 -1.81
CA GLY A 21 -5.87 -0.16 -1.31
C GLY A 21 -6.09 1.33 -1.55
N PRO A 22 -6.67 2.10 -0.60
CA PRO A 22 -7.04 3.51 -0.78
C PRO A 22 -5.83 4.47 -0.84
N ALA A 23 -4.62 4.00 -1.14
CA ALA A 23 -3.49 4.90 -1.30
C ALA A 23 -3.69 5.79 -2.53
N ARG A 24 -3.49 7.09 -2.33
CA ARG A 24 -3.73 8.14 -3.32
C ARG A 24 -2.82 7.99 -4.54
N SER A 25 -3.40 8.27 -5.71
CA SER A 25 -2.62 8.70 -6.87
C SER A 25 -2.07 10.11 -6.59
N VAL A 26 -0.84 10.40 -7.01
CA VAL A 26 -0.03 11.56 -6.57
C VAL A 26 -0.58 12.94 -6.96
N CYS A 27 -1.71 12.98 -7.66
CA CYS A 27 -2.31 14.23 -8.12
C CYS A 27 -3.00 15.06 -7.03
N ASP A 28 -3.28 14.49 -5.86
CA ASP A 28 -3.86 15.24 -4.73
C ASP A 28 -2.75 15.70 -3.80
N ASP A 29 -2.39 16.99 -3.87
CA ASP A 29 -1.63 17.69 -2.85
C ASP A 29 -2.18 17.30 -1.47
N GLN A 30 -1.31 16.78 -0.59
CA GLN A 30 -1.71 16.31 0.74
C GLN A 30 -2.54 17.38 1.45
N GLN A 31 -3.83 17.09 1.68
CA GLN A 31 -4.63 17.88 2.60
C GLN A 31 -4.04 17.73 4.01
N PRO A 32 -3.79 18.83 4.74
CA PRO A 32 -3.25 18.76 6.09
C PRO A 32 -4.15 17.90 6.99
N GLY A 33 -3.61 16.81 7.55
CA GLY A 33 -4.30 15.95 8.53
C GLY A 33 -4.62 14.53 8.08
N GLU A 34 -4.36 14.16 6.83
CA GLU A 34 -4.56 12.78 6.38
C GLU A 34 -3.33 11.89 6.57
N SER A 35 -3.56 10.65 7.00
CA SER A 35 -2.49 9.68 7.26
C SER A 35 -1.80 9.24 5.95
N PRO A 36 -0.46 9.12 5.94
CA PRO A 36 0.26 8.65 4.76
C PRO A 36 -0.15 7.21 4.40
N GLY A 37 -0.43 6.97 3.12
CA GLY A 37 -0.81 5.67 2.59
C GLY A 37 0.31 4.61 2.68
N VAL A 38 0.05 3.42 2.14
CA VAL A 38 0.98 2.26 2.21
C VAL A 38 1.88 2.11 0.97
N GLY A 39 1.74 3.00 0.00
CA GLY A 39 2.42 2.99 -1.29
C GLY A 39 1.72 3.92 -2.27
N PHE A 40 2.02 3.78 -3.56
CA PHE A 40 1.45 4.60 -4.63
C PHE A 40 0.96 3.75 -5.79
N LEU A 41 -0.03 4.26 -6.51
CA LEU A 41 -0.58 3.65 -7.71
C LEU A 41 -0.32 4.57 -8.93
N ALA A 42 -0.01 3.97 -10.08
CA ALA A 42 0.15 4.66 -11.36
C ALA A 42 -0.41 3.85 -12.53
N ARG A 43 -0.87 4.52 -13.58
CA ARG A 43 -1.38 3.92 -14.83
C ARG A 43 -0.50 4.26 -16.02
N THR A 44 0.08 5.45 -16.04
CA THR A 44 0.87 5.95 -17.18
C THR A 44 2.33 6.17 -16.80
N ALA A 45 3.21 6.25 -17.80
CA ALA A 45 4.63 6.51 -17.59
C ALA A 45 4.87 7.85 -16.88
N GLU A 46 4.05 8.85 -17.19
CA GLU A 46 4.10 10.19 -16.61
C GLU A 46 3.75 10.16 -15.12
N GLU A 47 2.76 9.38 -14.73
CA GLU A 47 2.40 9.19 -13.32
C GLU A 47 3.52 8.49 -12.55
N TYR A 48 4.12 7.43 -13.11
CA TYR A 48 5.30 6.79 -12.52
C TYR A 48 6.45 7.78 -12.34
N ALA A 49 6.76 8.57 -13.36
CA ALA A 49 7.82 9.58 -13.30
C ALA A 49 7.55 10.62 -12.21
N GLY A 50 6.32 11.12 -12.11
CA GLY A 50 5.91 12.07 -11.07
C GLY A 50 6.02 11.49 -9.65
N ILE A 51 5.60 10.24 -9.45
CA ILE A 51 5.74 9.56 -8.16
C ILE A 51 7.21 9.38 -7.80
N PHE A 52 8.05 8.93 -8.74
CA PHE A 52 9.47 8.75 -8.47
C PHE A 52 10.17 10.06 -8.14
N GLU A 53 9.88 11.13 -8.88
CA GLU A 53 10.39 12.46 -8.58
C GLU A 53 9.98 12.92 -7.18
N HIS A 54 8.70 12.78 -6.84
CA HIS A 54 8.20 13.15 -5.52
C HIS A 54 8.88 12.37 -4.39
N VAL A 55 8.90 11.04 -4.49
CA VAL A 55 9.45 10.14 -3.46
C VAL A 55 10.97 10.32 -3.32
N LEU A 56 11.69 10.50 -4.41
CA LEU A 56 13.16 10.56 -4.39
C LEU A 56 13.70 11.95 -4.06
N LEU A 57 13.01 13.01 -4.49
CA LEU A 57 13.56 14.37 -4.42
C LEU A 57 12.82 15.30 -3.46
N ARG A 58 11.53 15.09 -3.20
CA ARG A 58 10.70 16.04 -2.45
C ARG A 58 10.32 15.58 -1.05
N MET A 59 10.18 14.27 -0.85
CA MET A 59 9.78 13.73 0.45
C MET A 59 10.89 13.82 1.49
N SER A 60 10.51 14.21 2.71
CA SER A 60 11.39 14.18 3.87
C SER A 60 11.60 12.74 4.39
N PRO A 61 12.71 12.47 5.10
CA PRO A 61 12.95 11.17 5.74
C PRO A 61 11.81 10.70 6.64
N THR A 62 11.16 11.61 7.37
CA THR A 62 10.02 11.30 8.24
C THR A 62 8.81 10.81 7.44
N GLN A 63 8.43 11.52 6.38
CA GLN A 63 7.33 11.10 5.51
C GLN A 63 7.61 9.73 4.86
N LEU A 64 8.86 9.50 4.45
CA LEU A 64 9.28 8.21 3.89
C LEU A 64 9.17 7.09 4.93
N ASP A 65 9.60 7.32 6.17
CA ASP A 65 9.53 6.31 7.24
C ASP A 65 8.08 6.01 7.67
N GLU A 66 7.22 7.02 7.69
CA GLU A 66 5.80 6.84 7.97
C GLU A 66 5.13 5.91 6.94
N ILE A 67 5.36 6.14 5.63
CA ILE A 67 4.86 5.25 4.58
C ILE A 67 5.40 3.83 4.78
N ARG A 68 6.70 3.67 5.03
CA ARG A 68 7.32 2.34 5.21
C ARG A 68 6.72 1.61 6.42
N THR A 69 6.51 2.33 7.51
CA THR A 69 5.94 1.78 8.75
C THR A 69 4.48 1.38 8.56
N ASN A 70 3.66 2.23 7.93
CA ASN A 70 2.28 1.91 7.61
C ASN A 70 2.20 0.71 6.66
N ALA A 71 3.06 0.67 5.66
CA ALA A 71 3.14 -0.41 4.69
C ALA A 71 3.52 -1.76 5.33
N ARG A 72 4.40 -1.77 6.35
CA ARG A 72 4.73 -3.00 7.10
C ARG A 72 3.56 -3.49 7.95
N LYS A 73 2.92 -2.58 8.69
CA LYS A 73 1.74 -2.89 9.51
C LYS A 73 0.59 -3.45 8.65
N TRP A 74 0.37 -2.84 7.49
CA TRP A 74 -0.64 -3.29 6.52
C TRP A 74 -0.40 -4.73 6.06
N VAL A 75 0.84 -5.03 5.64
CA VAL A 75 1.19 -6.38 5.21
C VAL A 75 1.06 -7.40 6.33
N GLN A 76 1.48 -7.07 7.54
CA GLN A 76 1.32 -7.98 8.69
C GLN A 76 -0.16 -8.29 8.98
N GLY A 77 -1.04 -7.29 8.86
CA GLY A 77 -2.46 -7.45 9.11
C GLY A 77 -3.23 -8.20 8.02
N LYS A 78 -2.77 -8.18 6.76
CA LYS A 78 -3.49 -8.77 5.62
C LYS A 78 -2.83 -9.98 4.97
N PHE A 79 -1.51 -10.01 4.91
CA PHE A 79 -0.75 -10.96 4.09
C PHE A 79 0.26 -11.79 4.91
N SER A 80 0.02 -11.93 6.21
CA SER A 80 0.79 -12.84 7.07
C SER A 80 0.23 -14.27 7.01
N GLU A 81 1.08 -15.26 7.28
CA GLU A 81 0.68 -16.67 7.38
C GLU A 81 -0.44 -16.85 8.43
N SER A 82 -0.28 -16.24 9.61
CA SER A 82 -1.31 -16.29 10.65
C SER A 82 -2.65 -15.71 10.20
N ARG A 83 -2.62 -14.66 9.37
CA ARG A 83 -3.86 -14.08 8.83
C ARG A 83 -4.49 -15.02 7.80
N PHE A 84 -3.66 -15.59 6.91
CA PHE A 84 -4.12 -16.57 5.93
C PHE A 84 -4.78 -17.78 6.60
N GLU A 85 -4.15 -18.37 7.61
CA GLU A 85 -4.70 -19.54 8.32
C GLU A 85 -6.05 -19.22 8.99
N GLN A 86 -6.14 -18.08 9.67
CA GLN A 86 -7.39 -17.63 10.31
C GLN A 86 -8.52 -17.44 9.28
N ASP A 87 -8.24 -16.73 8.19
CA ASP A 87 -9.23 -16.47 7.15
C ASP A 87 -9.61 -17.76 6.42
N TRP A 88 -8.65 -18.63 6.12
CA TRP A 88 -8.89 -19.93 5.50
C TRP A 88 -9.82 -20.80 6.35
N LEU A 89 -9.50 -20.99 7.62
CA LEU A 89 -10.31 -21.81 8.54
C LEU A 89 -11.70 -21.22 8.75
N THR A 90 -11.82 -19.89 8.80
CA THR A 90 -13.11 -19.21 8.92
C THR A 90 -13.98 -19.48 7.70
N ASN A 91 -13.44 -19.32 6.50
CA ASN A 91 -14.21 -19.47 5.27
C ASN A 91 -14.50 -20.93 4.91
N ILE A 92 -13.59 -21.87 5.20
CA ILE A 92 -13.80 -23.29 4.87
C ILE A 92 -14.80 -23.97 5.83
N ARG A 93 -14.96 -23.45 7.05
CA ARG A 93 -15.86 -24.04 8.06
C ARG A 93 -17.30 -24.15 7.55
N ASP A 94 -17.76 -23.16 6.80
CA ASP A 94 -19.12 -23.14 6.25
C ASP A 94 -19.33 -24.17 5.13
N PHE A 95 -18.26 -24.74 4.57
CA PHE A 95 -18.33 -25.82 3.57
C PHE A 95 -18.17 -27.22 4.17
N LEU A 96 -17.78 -27.32 5.44
CA LEU A 96 -17.51 -28.59 6.13
C LEU A 96 -18.65 -29.00 7.09
N LEU A 97 -19.69 -28.19 7.23
CA LEU A 97 -20.91 -28.44 8.00
C LEU A 97 -22.13 -28.55 7.07
#